data_AF-Q5Z1P7-F1
#
_entry.id   AF-Q5Z1P7-F1
#
_cell.length_a   1.000
_cell.length_b   1.000
_cell.length_c   1.000
_cell.angle_alpha   90.00
_cell.angle_beta   90.00
_cell.angle_gamma   90.00
#
_symmetry.space_group_name_H-M   'P 1'
#
loop_
_entity.id
_entity.type
_entity.pdbx_description
1 polymer ?
#
loop_
_entity_poly.entity_id
_entity_poly.type
_entity_poly.pdbx_seq_one_letter_code
_entity_poly.pdbx_strand_id
1 'polypeptide(L)'
;MAEMADARAELDRWGGELHERVAELVAVCTPGAEVRPPAEPRVADWHEPVRYRHTLTVRATRDPAVAPATLAERAAAALAAAGWTVHREAPDGPDGPLIVSGTRPELALRVRFSTTSTVVLYTGETAAVALRPPASLGAPPPVRTADDVDDGYLLCYECAGTGWCPQCHGRGWIPDEQRGRRRCPECFDRRVCPVCEGAGQLAVATLTPAQRANYGHEA
;
A
#
# COMPACT_ATOMS: atom_id res chain seq x y z
N MET A 1 6.62 -1.55 20.03
CA MET A 1 6.63 -0.07 19.94
C MET A 1 8.01 0.42 19.52
N ALA A 2 9.09 0.12 20.26
CA ALA A 2 10.47 0.47 19.88
C ALA A 2 10.86 -0.12 18.50
N GLU A 3 10.71 -1.44 18.31
CA GLU A 3 11.00 -2.13 17.03
C GLU A 3 10.27 -1.55 15.80
N MET A 4 9.09 -0.95 16.00
CA MET A 4 8.31 -0.32 14.93
C MET A 4 8.76 1.12 14.64
N ALA A 5 9.15 1.84 15.69
CA ALA A 5 9.79 3.14 15.53
C ALA A 5 11.14 2.96 14.79
N ASP A 6 11.85 1.87 15.07
CA ASP A 6 13.07 1.48 14.38
C ASP A 6 12.79 1.15 12.91
N ALA A 7 11.75 0.36 12.61
CA ALA A 7 11.35 0.05 11.23
C ALA A 7 10.96 1.30 10.43
N ARG A 8 10.27 2.26 11.06
CA ARG A 8 9.95 3.54 10.40
C ARG A 8 11.20 4.38 10.15
N ALA A 9 12.05 4.53 11.16
CA ALA A 9 13.29 5.28 11.03
C ALA A 9 14.21 4.67 9.96
N GLU A 10 14.29 3.35 9.88
CA GLU A 10 15.02 2.64 8.85
C GLU A 10 14.46 2.88 7.45
N LEU A 11 13.14 2.80 7.28
CA LEU A 11 12.50 3.13 6.01
C LEU A 11 12.79 4.58 5.60
N ASP A 12 12.75 5.53 6.53
CA ASP A 12 13.05 6.93 6.25
C ASP A 12 14.54 7.14 5.92
N ARG A 13 15.47 6.40 6.56
CA ARG A 13 16.89 6.38 6.14
C ARG A 13 17.03 5.90 4.69
N TRP A 14 16.39 4.80 4.32
CA TRP A 14 16.42 4.30 2.94
C TRP A 14 15.76 5.27 1.96
N GLY A 15 14.72 6.01 2.38
CA GLY A 15 14.12 7.10 1.60
C GLY A 15 15.10 8.23 1.32
N GLY A 16 15.92 8.60 2.31
CA GLY A 16 17.02 9.56 2.14
C GLY A 16 18.09 9.06 1.19
N GLU A 17 18.57 7.82 1.36
CA GLU A 17 19.54 7.21 0.46
C GLU A 17 19.01 7.11 -0.97
N LEU A 18 17.73 6.73 -1.14
CA LEU A 18 17.06 6.71 -2.43
C LEU A 18 17.10 8.07 -3.12
N HIS A 19 16.82 9.14 -2.39
CA HIS A 19 16.87 10.51 -2.90
C HIS A 19 18.27 10.88 -3.39
N GLU A 20 19.29 10.64 -2.56
CA GLU A 20 20.69 10.92 -2.90
C GLU A 20 21.12 10.18 -4.17
N ARG A 21 20.80 8.89 -4.29
CA ARG A 21 21.20 8.08 -5.45
C ARG A 21 20.49 8.49 -6.73
N VAL A 22 19.22 8.87 -6.66
CA VAL A 22 18.51 9.44 -7.81
C VAL A 22 19.10 10.80 -8.19
N ALA A 23 19.43 11.64 -7.22
CA ALA A 23 20.07 12.94 -7.47
C ALA A 23 21.43 12.81 -8.17
N GLU A 24 22.26 11.84 -7.75
CA GLU A 24 23.53 11.53 -8.43
C GLU A 24 23.31 11.09 -9.89
N LEU A 25 22.36 10.19 -10.15
CA LEU A 25 22.03 9.76 -11.51
C LEU A 25 21.50 10.89 -12.39
N VAL A 26 20.70 11.79 -11.81
CA VAL A 26 20.20 12.98 -12.48
C VAL A 26 21.35 13.92 -12.81
N ALA A 27 22.26 14.20 -11.87
CA ALA A 27 23.42 15.06 -12.11
C ALA A 27 24.32 14.54 -13.25
N VAL A 28 24.50 13.21 -13.35
CA VAL A 28 25.32 12.58 -14.41
C VAL A 28 24.64 12.61 -15.78
N CYS A 29 23.31 12.39 -15.83
CA CYS A 29 22.63 12.12 -17.10
C CYS A 29 21.78 13.30 -17.61
N THR A 30 21.26 14.15 -16.73
CA THR A 30 20.42 15.31 -17.04
C THR A 30 20.78 16.49 -16.12
N PRO A 31 21.99 17.06 -16.26
CA PRO A 31 22.44 18.14 -15.39
C PRO A 31 21.47 19.33 -15.44
N GLY A 32 21.12 19.85 -14.26
CA GLY A 32 20.16 20.95 -14.09
C GLY A 32 18.72 20.53 -13.82
N ALA A 33 18.38 19.24 -13.92
CA ALA A 33 17.09 18.76 -13.45
C ALA A 33 17.03 18.69 -11.92
N GLU A 34 15.91 19.13 -11.34
CA GLU A 34 15.70 19.13 -9.89
C GLU A 34 15.17 17.78 -9.38
N VAL A 35 15.71 17.33 -8.26
CA VAL A 35 15.24 16.13 -7.56
C VAL A 35 14.67 16.52 -6.21
N ARG A 36 13.35 16.34 -6.06
CA ARG A 36 12.66 16.57 -4.78
C ARG A 36 12.78 15.33 -3.88
N PRO A 37 12.83 15.49 -2.56
CA PRO A 37 12.77 14.36 -1.64
C PRO A 37 11.50 13.53 -1.87
N PRO A 38 11.53 12.22 -1.61
CA PRO A 38 10.33 11.39 -1.69
C PRO A 38 9.26 11.91 -0.72
N ALA A 39 7.99 11.76 -1.12
CA ALA A 39 6.87 11.99 -0.23
C ALA A 39 6.84 10.93 0.89
N GLU A 40 5.88 11.02 1.80
CA GLU A 40 5.71 9.98 2.82
C GLU A 40 5.57 8.56 2.22
N PRO A 41 6.03 7.51 2.94
CA PRO A 41 5.90 6.14 2.51
C PRO A 41 4.46 5.78 2.14
N ARG A 42 4.31 5.11 1.01
CA ARG A 42 3.01 4.63 0.53
C ARG A 42 2.88 3.13 0.77
N VAL A 43 1.64 2.66 0.84
CA VAL A 43 1.36 1.22 0.95
C VAL A 43 1.89 0.53 -0.32
N ALA A 44 2.82 -0.38 -0.13
CA ALA A 44 3.40 -1.23 -1.16
C ALA A 44 2.58 -2.52 -1.34
N ASP A 45 2.10 -3.05 -0.21
CA ASP A 45 1.41 -4.32 -0.12
C ASP A 45 0.33 -4.24 0.97
N TRP A 46 -0.89 -4.61 0.59
CA TRP A 46 -2.06 -4.61 1.47
C TRP A 46 -2.25 -5.91 2.24
N HIS A 47 -1.46 -6.96 1.98
CA HIS A 47 -1.46 -8.16 2.82
C HIS A 47 -1.13 -7.78 4.27
N GLU A 48 -1.68 -8.53 5.24
CA GLU A 48 -1.33 -8.31 6.65
C GLU A 48 0.01 -9.00 6.98
N PRO A 49 0.97 -8.31 7.63
CA PRO A 49 0.94 -6.89 8.00
C PRO A 49 1.16 -5.97 6.79
N VAL A 50 0.43 -4.84 6.73
CA VAL A 50 0.59 -3.84 5.65
C VAL A 50 2.04 -3.41 5.53
N ARG A 51 2.57 -3.46 4.31
CA ARG A 51 3.94 -3.03 4.03
C ARG A 51 3.95 -1.68 3.32
N TYR A 52 4.91 -0.86 3.70
CA TYR A 52 5.10 0.50 3.19
C TYR A 52 6.46 0.62 2.51
N ARG A 53 6.56 1.48 1.51
CA ARG A 53 7.83 1.82 0.84
C ARG A 53 7.85 3.29 0.44
N HIS A 54 9.04 3.84 0.31
CA HIS A 54 9.25 5.09 -0.40
C HIS A 54 9.34 4.84 -1.90
N THR A 55 8.81 5.77 -2.69
CA THR A 55 8.91 5.77 -4.15
C THR A 55 9.27 7.17 -4.61
N LEU A 56 10.22 7.26 -5.54
CA LEU A 56 10.65 8.53 -6.13
C LEU A 56 10.60 8.42 -7.65
N THR A 57 9.99 9.40 -8.29
CA THR A 57 9.94 9.50 -9.75
C THR A 57 10.38 10.88 -10.17
N VAL A 58 11.40 10.96 -11.03
CA VAL A 58 11.87 12.21 -11.63
C VAL A 58 11.75 12.09 -13.13
N ARG A 59 11.10 13.09 -13.74
CA ARG A 59 11.06 13.25 -15.19
C ARG A 59 11.97 14.41 -15.57
N ALA A 60 12.97 14.14 -16.40
CA ALA A 60 13.92 15.14 -16.86
C ALA A 60 14.04 15.14 -18.38
N THR A 61 14.78 16.11 -18.89
CA THR A 61 15.07 16.29 -20.31
C THR A 61 16.57 16.17 -20.51
N ARG A 62 17.01 15.24 -21.36
CA ARG A 62 18.41 15.15 -21.78
C ARG A 62 18.74 16.17 -22.85
N ASP A 63 20.02 16.50 -22.96
CA ASP A 63 20.56 17.18 -24.11
C ASP A 63 20.30 16.34 -25.39
N PRO A 64 19.63 16.90 -26.42
CA PRO A 64 19.39 16.19 -27.68
C PRO A 64 20.68 15.77 -28.39
N ALA A 65 21.81 16.46 -28.16
CA ALA A 65 23.11 16.12 -28.74
C ALA A 65 23.74 14.85 -28.15
N VAL A 66 23.30 14.42 -26.96
CA VAL A 66 23.83 13.21 -26.31
C VAL A 66 22.91 12.03 -26.58
N ALA A 67 23.46 11.00 -27.22
CA ALA A 67 22.70 9.79 -27.55
C ALA A 67 22.19 9.05 -26.28
N PRO A 68 20.98 8.48 -26.31
CA PRO A 68 20.44 7.68 -25.21
C PRO A 68 21.38 6.55 -24.75
N ALA A 69 22.07 5.89 -25.68
CA ALA A 69 23.02 4.81 -25.37
C ALA A 69 24.19 5.28 -24.50
N THR A 70 24.75 6.45 -24.79
CA THR A 70 25.84 7.05 -24.00
C THR A 70 25.38 7.38 -22.58
N LEU A 71 24.15 7.88 -22.42
CA LEU A 71 23.59 8.12 -21.08
C LEU A 71 23.33 6.82 -20.32
N ALA A 72 22.83 5.78 -21.00
CA ALA A 72 22.64 4.47 -20.40
C ALA A 72 23.97 3.87 -19.93
N GLU A 73 25.04 4.03 -20.69
CA GLU A 73 26.40 3.64 -20.28
C GLU A 73 26.89 4.39 -19.05
N ARG A 74 26.72 5.72 -19.02
CA ARG A 74 27.07 6.55 -17.87
C ARG A 74 26.30 6.17 -16.61
N ALA A 75 24.98 5.98 -16.73
CA ALA A 75 24.13 5.59 -15.61
C ALA A 75 24.53 4.22 -15.05
N ALA A 76 24.75 3.24 -15.92
CA ALA A 76 25.18 1.91 -15.50
C ALA A 76 26.59 1.92 -14.88
N ALA A 77 27.52 2.72 -15.42
CA ALA A 77 28.84 2.90 -14.82
C ALA A 77 28.75 3.55 -13.43
N ALA A 78 27.91 4.57 -13.26
CA ALA A 78 27.68 5.21 -11.97
C ALA A 78 27.09 4.24 -10.94
N LEU A 79 26.08 3.45 -11.32
CA LEU A 79 25.50 2.41 -10.45
C LEU A 79 26.53 1.32 -10.10
N ALA A 80 27.30 0.83 -11.07
CA ALA A 80 28.30 -0.21 -10.84
C ALA A 80 29.44 0.30 -9.92
N ALA A 81 29.91 1.53 -10.14
CA ALA A 81 30.92 2.16 -9.28
C ALA A 81 30.41 2.37 -7.84
N ALA A 82 29.12 2.64 -7.70
CA ALA A 82 28.48 2.72 -6.39
C ALA A 82 28.24 1.33 -5.77
N GLY A 83 28.52 0.21 -6.44
CA GLY A 83 28.38 -1.15 -5.93
C GLY A 83 26.96 -1.72 -6.04
N TRP A 84 26.22 -1.38 -7.09
CA TRP A 84 24.89 -1.93 -7.38
C TRP A 84 25.00 -3.12 -8.33
N THR A 85 24.04 -4.05 -8.24
CA THR A 85 23.84 -5.04 -9.29
C THR A 85 23.12 -4.36 -10.45
N VAL A 86 23.79 -4.26 -11.60
CA VAL A 86 23.28 -3.51 -12.76
C VAL A 86 22.77 -4.45 -13.84
N HIS A 87 21.55 -4.20 -14.32
CA HIS A 87 20.94 -4.86 -15.45
C HIS A 87 20.63 -3.83 -16.54
N ARG A 88 20.93 -4.17 -17.79
CA ARG A 88 20.57 -3.35 -18.95
C ARG A 88 19.61 -4.14 -19.81
N GLU A 89 18.49 -3.52 -20.15
CA GLU A 89 17.53 -4.07 -21.09
C GLU A 89 17.67 -3.31 -22.41
N ALA A 90 17.85 -4.08 -23.48
CA ALA A 90 17.89 -3.54 -24.83
C ALA A 90 16.47 -3.06 -25.22
N PRO A 91 16.37 -2.12 -26.18
CA PRO A 91 15.09 -1.68 -26.71
C PRO A 91 14.33 -2.86 -27.30
N ASP A 92 13.04 -2.96 -27.00
CA ASP A 92 12.14 -3.88 -27.71
C ASP A 92 11.74 -3.23 -29.05
N GLY A 93 12.65 -3.32 -30.02
CA GLY A 93 12.53 -2.70 -31.34
C GLY A 93 13.17 -1.30 -31.46
N PRO A 94 13.13 -0.69 -32.67
CA PRO A 94 13.86 0.54 -32.97
C PRO A 94 13.42 1.75 -32.12
N ASP A 95 12.15 1.78 -31.72
CA ASP A 95 11.55 2.87 -30.93
C ASP A 95 11.42 2.53 -29.43
N GLY A 96 11.92 1.36 -29.03
CA GLY A 96 11.93 0.92 -27.64
C GLY A 96 12.81 1.82 -26.77
N PRO A 97 12.47 2.04 -25.49
CA PRO A 97 13.35 2.76 -24.59
C PRO A 97 14.58 1.91 -24.24
N LEU A 98 15.69 2.57 -23.91
CA LEU A 98 16.79 1.92 -23.20
C LEU A 98 16.52 1.98 -21.71
N ILE A 99 16.64 0.84 -21.02
CA ILE A 99 16.41 0.75 -19.58
C ILE A 99 17.68 0.28 -18.89
N VAL A 100 18.09 1.04 -17.88
CA VAL A 100 19.14 0.65 -16.94
C VAL A 100 18.50 0.48 -15.57
N SER A 101 18.59 -0.72 -15.00
CA SER A 101 18.10 -1.02 -13.67
C SER A 101 19.29 -1.31 -12.74
N GLY A 102 19.22 -0.81 -11.51
CA GLY A 102 20.15 -1.11 -10.44
C GLY A 102 19.40 -1.69 -9.26
N THR A 103 19.89 -2.76 -8.65
CA THR A 103 19.31 -3.33 -7.43
C THR A 103 20.33 -3.51 -6.31
N ARG A 104 19.83 -3.33 -5.09
CA ARG A 104 20.40 -3.67 -3.79
C ARG A 104 19.29 -4.27 -2.92
N PRO A 105 19.61 -4.99 -1.84
CA PRO A 105 18.57 -5.62 -1.02
C PRO A 105 17.49 -4.64 -0.53
N GLU A 106 17.87 -3.39 -0.23
CA GLU A 106 17.00 -2.36 0.34
C GLU A 106 16.43 -1.40 -0.70
N LEU A 107 16.98 -1.37 -1.93
CA LEU A 107 16.69 -0.34 -2.92
C LEU A 107 16.66 -0.89 -4.35
N ALA A 108 15.74 -0.40 -5.15
CA ALA A 108 15.71 -0.62 -6.59
C ALA A 108 15.62 0.71 -7.33
N LEU A 109 16.40 0.85 -8.40
CA LEU A 109 16.45 2.02 -9.27
C LEU A 109 16.24 1.58 -10.72
N ARG A 110 15.56 2.41 -11.50
CA ARG A 110 15.36 2.24 -12.93
C ARG A 110 15.46 3.59 -13.63
N VAL A 111 16.29 3.66 -14.65
CA VAL A 111 16.39 4.81 -15.54
C VAL A 111 15.96 4.39 -16.94
N ARG A 112 14.96 5.08 -17.47
CA ARG A 112 14.43 4.85 -18.81
C ARG A 112 14.77 6.04 -19.70
N PHE A 113 15.53 5.78 -20.76
CA PHE A 113 15.90 6.75 -21.77
C PHE A 113 15.03 6.57 -23.01
N SER A 114 14.28 7.59 -23.39
CA SER A 114 13.55 7.56 -24.66
C SER A 114 14.52 7.65 -25.84
N THR A 115 14.32 6.80 -26.84
CA THR A 115 15.03 6.82 -28.13
C THR A 115 14.39 7.77 -29.13
N THR A 116 13.09 8.01 -29.00
CA THR A 116 12.28 8.87 -29.88
C THR A 116 12.09 10.31 -29.36
N SER A 117 12.46 10.58 -28.10
CA SER A 117 12.38 11.92 -27.49
C SER A 117 13.57 12.19 -26.59
N THR A 118 13.62 13.40 -26.02
CA THR A 118 14.62 13.81 -25.02
C THR A 118 14.22 13.46 -23.59
N VAL A 119 13.11 12.75 -23.37
CA VAL A 119 12.64 12.43 -22.02
C VAL A 119 13.50 11.33 -21.39
N VAL A 120 13.92 11.57 -20.15
CA VAL A 120 14.51 10.57 -19.26
C VAL A 120 13.63 10.44 -18.02
N LEU A 121 13.30 9.21 -17.66
CA LEU A 121 12.50 8.90 -16.47
C LEU A 121 13.36 8.11 -15.49
N TYR A 122 13.52 8.66 -14.29
CA TYR A 122 14.14 8.00 -13.16
C TYR A 122 13.03 7.54 -12.24
N THR A 123 13.03 6.26 -11.90
CA THR A 123 12.14 5.69 -10.91
C THR A 123 12.99 4.95 -9.89
N GLY A 124 12.64 5.08 -8.62
CA GLY A 124 13.27 4.29 -7.58
C GLY A 124 12.33 4.01 -6.43
N GLU A 125 12.63 2.93 -5.72
CA GLU A 125 11.82 2.45 -4.62
C GLU A 125 12.67 1.78 -3.55
N THR A 126 12.22 1.87 -2.31
CA THR A 126 12.80 1.11 -1.19
C THR A 126 12.14 -0.27 -1.10
N ALA A 127 12.79 -1.18 -0.38
CA ALA A 127 12.17 -2.40 0.10
C ALA A 127 10.91 -2.08 0.91
N ALA A 128 9.91 -2.96 0.80
CA ALA A 128 8.65 -2.81 1.50
C ALA A 128 8.74 -3.39 2.92
N VAL A 129 8.45 -2.57 3.94
CA VAL A 129 8.54 -2.96 5.35
C VAL A 129 7.22 -2.82 6.07
N ALA A 130 6.95 -3.74 6.99
CA ALA A 130 5.80 -3.66 7.87
C ALA A 130 6.04 -2.59 8.94
N LEU A 131 5.21 -1.55 8.95
CA LEU A 131 5.28 -0.49 9.96
C LEU A 131 4.34 -0.74 11.15
N ARG A 132 3.59 -1.84 11.12
CA ARG A 132 2.65 -2.27 12.16
C ARG A 132 2.75 -3.78 12.34
N PRO A 133 2.59 -4.29 13.56
CA PRO A 133 2.43 -5.72 13.77
C PRO A 133 1.17 -6.17 13.03
N PRO A 134 1.06 -7.48 12.70
CA PRO A 134 -0.18 -8.04 12.21
C PRO A 134 -1.30 -7.65 13.17
N ALA A 135 -2.35 -7.00 12.64
CA ALA A 135 -3.49 -6.64 13.47
C ALA A 135 -4.08 -7.94 14.05
N SER A 136 -4.13 -8.05 15.38
CA SER A 136 -4.81 -9.18 16.01
C SER A 136 -6.26 -9.19 15.56
N LEU A 137 -6.71 -10.32 15.01
CA LEU A 137 -8.06 -10.53 14.47
C LEU A 137 -9.17 -10.53 15.54
N GLY A 138 -8.91 -9.99 16.74
CA GLY A 138 -9.85 -9.98 17.85
C GLY A 138 -11.13 -9.27 17.43
N ALA A 139 -12.27 -9.95 17.63
CA ALA A 139 -13.57 -9.33 17.48
C ALA A 139 -13.65 -8.15 18.45
N PRO A 140 -14.08 -6.97 17.98
CA PRO A 140 -14.29 -5.84 18.88
C PRO A 140 -15.35 -6.21 19.94
N PRO A 141 -15.26 -5.64 21.15
CA PRO A 141 -16.20 -5.94 22.22
C PRO A 141 -17.62 -5.58 21.80
N PRO A 142 -18.63 -6.26 22.36
CA PRO A 142 -19.98 -6.02 21.97
C PRO A 142 -20.49 -4.64 22.43
N VAL A 143 -21.35 -4.03 21.62
CA VAL A 143 -22.03 -2.76 21.96
C VAL A 143 -23.20 -3.00 22.92
N ARG A 144 -23.79 -4.20 22.83
CA ARG A 144 -24.83 -4.71 23.72
C ARG A 144 -24.56 -6.15 24.11
N THR A 145 -24.86 -6.48 25.35
CA THR A 145 -24.87 -7.83 25.92
C THR A 145 -26.30 -8.19 26.29
N ALA A 146 -26.56 -9.46 26.61
CA ALA A 146 -27.91 -9.89 27.01
C ALA A 146 -28.39 -9.16 28.27
N ASP A 147 -27.47 -8.73 29.14
CA ASP A 147 -27.76 -8.06 30.41
C ASP A 147 -28.05 -6.56 30.26
N ASP A 148 -27.74 -5.94 29.12
CA ASP A 148 -27.83 -4.49 28.90
C ASP A 148 -28.73 -4.08 27.72
N VAL A 149 -29.52 -5.01 27.20
CA VAL A 149 -30.53 -4.71 26.18
C VAL A 149 -31.61 -3.80 26.77
N ASP A 150 -31.97 -2.76 26.02
CA ASP A 150 -33.01 -1.82 26.43
C ASP A 150 -34.41 -2.48 26.43
N ASP A 151 -35.29 -2.06 27.33
CA ASP A 151 -36.68 -2.56 27.39
C ASP A 151 -37.38 -2.38 26.03
N GLY A 152 -38.00 -3.46 25.54
CA GLY A 152 -38.65 -3.48 24.22
C GLY A 152 -37.70 -3.70 23.05
N TYR A 153 -36.44 -4.01 23.30
CA TYR A 153 -35.44 -4.42 22.31
C TYR A 153 -35.03 -5.89 22.50
N LEU A 154 -34.40 -6.45 21.47
CA LEU A 154 -33.70 -7.73 21.51
C LEU A 154 -32.28 -7.55 20.96
N LEU A 155 -31.33 -8.38 21.39
CA LEU A 155 -30.01 -8.44 20.73
C LEU A 155 -30.20 -8.70 19.24
N CYS A 156 -29.41 -8.03 18.42
CA CYS A 156 -29.45 -8.26 16.97
C CYS A 156 -29.04 -9.70 16.67
N TYR A 157 -29.92 -10.46 16.01
CA TYR A 157 -29.68 -11.88 15.68
C TYR A 157 -28.46 -12.08 14.76
N GLU A 158 -28.11 -11.08 13.95
CA GLU A 158 -27.03 -11.18 12.97
C GLU A 158 -25.64 -11.00 13.59
N CYS A 159 -25.55 -10.14 14.61
CA CYS A 159 -24.26 -9.75 15.19
C CYS A 159 -24.15 -10.07 16.68
N ALA A 160 -25.17 -10.68 17.28
CA ALA A 160 -25.23 -11.06 18.69
C ALA A 160 -24.81 -9.93 19.63
N GLY A 161 -25.34 -8.71 19.43
CA GLY A 161 -24.98 -7.57 20.27
C GLY A 161 -23.71 -6.83 19.88
N THR A 162 -22.89 -7.38 18.97
CA THR A 162 -21.61 -6.77 18.66
C THR A 162 -21.72 -5.42 17.97
N GLY A 163 -22.76 -5.22 17.15
CA GLY A 163 -22.93 -4.02 16.32
C GLY A 163 -22.00 -3.98 15.11
N TRP A 164 -20.99 -4.83 15.04
CA TRP A 164 -20.02 -4.88 13.95
C TRP A 164 -20.47 -5.82 12.84
N CYS A 165 -19.99 -5.58 11.62
CA CYS A 165 -20.25 -6.48 10.51
C CYS A 165 -19.69 -7.90 10.81
N PRO A 166 -20.50 -8.97 10.79
CA PRO A 166 -20.04 -10.31 11.17
C PRO A 166 -18.99 -10.87 10.20
N GLN A 167 -19.03 -10.48 8.92
CA GLN A 167 -18.10 -10.93 7.88
C GLN A 167 -16.68 -10.35 8.05
N CYS A 168 -16.57 -9.08 8.46
CA CYS A 168 -15.28 -8.38 8.53
C CYS A 168 -14.88 -7.95 9.94
N HIS A 169 -15.72 -8.20 10.94
CA HIS A 169 -15.54 -7.84 12.34
C HIS A 169 -15.11 -6.37 12.52
N GLY A 170 -15.76 -5.45 11.79
CA GLY A 170 -15.47 -4.02 11.88
C GLY A 170 -14.31 -3.51 11.01
N ARG A 171 -13.63 -4.36 10.22
CA ARG A 171 -12.52 -3.91 9.35
C ARG A 171 -12.97 -3.15 8.11
N GLY A 172 -14.16 -3.48 7.58
CA GLY A 172 -14.67 -2.96 6.31
C GLY A 172 -14.06 -3.63 5.06
N TRP A 173 -13.12 -4.54 5.26
CA TRP A 173 -12.46 -5.33 4.22
C TRP A 173 -12.19 -6.76 4.72
N ILE A 174 -11.95 -7.67 3.79
CA ILE A 174 -11.54 -9.05 4.05
C ILE A 174 -10.27 -9.38 3.24
N PRO A 175 -9.44 -10.34 3.70
CA PRO A 175 -8.24 -10.75 2.97
C PRO A 175 -8.55 -11.17 1.53
N ASP A 176 -7.62 -10.87 0.64
CA ASP A 176 -7.66 -11.24 -0.78
C ASP A 176 -6.25 -11.66 -1.20
N GLU A 177 -6.07 -12.86 -1.75
CA GLU A 177 -4.73 -13.38 -2.08
C GLU A 177 -4.03 -12.60 -3.21
N GLN A 178 -4.80 -11.96 -4.09
CA GLN A 178 -4.24 -11.27 -5.24
C GLN A 178 -3.93 -9.80 -4.92
N ARG A 179 -4.78 -9.16 -4.13
CA ARG A 179 -4.74 -7.72 -3.85
C ARG A 179 -4.37 -7.40 -2.41
N GLY A 180 -4.19 -8.40 -1.56
CA GLY A 180 -4.06 -8.29 -0.11
C GLY A 180 -5.39 -8.07 0.60
N ARG A 181 -6.25 -7.20 0.05
CA ARG A 181 -7.57 -6.86 0.59
C ARG A 181 -8.59 -6.64 -0.49
N ARG A 182 -9.85 -6.96 -0.16
CA ARG A 182 -11.02 -6.51 -0.90
C ARG A 182 -12.06 -5.92 0.04
N ARG A 183 -12.88 -4.99 -0.47
CA ARG A 183 -14.01 -4.42 0.27
C ARG A 183 -14.90 -5.55 0.78
N CYS A 184 -15.35 -5.45 2.02
CA CYS A 184 -16.25 -6.45 2.59
C CYS A 184 -17.56 -6.45 1.78
N PRO A 185 -17.99 -7.59 1.21
CA PRO A 185 -19.21 -7.64 0.40
C PRO A 185 -20.48 -7.47 1.24
N GLU A 186 -20.39 -7.71 2.55
CA GLU A 186 -21.53 -7.64 3.47
C GLU A 186 -21.84 -6.19 3.89
N CYS A 187 -20.86 -5.51 4.48
CA CYS A 187 -21.06 -4.14 4.96
C CYS A 187 -20.61 -3.06 3.98
N PHE A 188 -19.98 -3.43 2.85
CA PHE A 188 -19.44 -2.48 1.88
C PHE A 188 -18.66 -1.37 2.56
N ASP A 189 -17.61 -1.69 3.31
CA ASP A 189 -16.79 -0.76 4.13
C ASP A 189 -17.48 0.06 5.23
N ARG A 190 -18.80 -0.07 5.46
CA ARG A 190 -19.50 0.62 6.57
C ARG A 190 -19.02 0.17 7.96
N ARG A 191 -18.39 -1.01 8.07
CA ARG A 191 -17.84 -1.62 9.30
C ARG A 191 -18.88 -2.04 10.35
N VAL A 192 -20.11 -1.55 10.26
CA VAL A 192 -21.22 -1.93 11.15
C VAL A 192 -22.04 -3.08 10.58
N CYS A 193 -22.78 -3.77 11.45
CA CYS A 193 -23.76 -4.77 11.07
C CYS A 193 -24.83 -4.12 10.19
N PRO A 194 -25.13 -4.64 8.98
CA PRO A 194 -26.14 -4.05 8.10
C PRO A 194 -27.58 -4.18 8.65
N VAL A 195 -27.82 -5.06 9.62
CA VAL A 195 -29.13 -5.29 10.21
C VAL A 195 -29.46 -4.30 11.32
N CYS A 196 -28.57 -4.12 12.30
CA CYS A 196 -28.78 -3.19 13.42
C CYS A 196 -28.04 -1.86 13.28
N GLU A 197 -27.32 -1.65 12.18
CA GLU A 197 -26.55 -0.45 11.87
C GLU A 197 -25.58 0.02 12.97
N GLY A 198 -25.03 -0.92 13.75
CA GLY A 198 -24.13 -0.60 14.86
C GLY A 198 -24.77 -0.59 16.24
N ALA A 199 -26.10 -0.63 16.35
CA ALA A 199 -26.79 -0.55 17.63
C ALA A 199 -26.60 -1.78 18.54
N GLY A 200 -26.28 -2.95 17.96
CA GLY A 200 -26.21 -4.22 18.69
C GLY A 200 -27.59 -4.81 19.07
N GLN A 201 -28.66 -4.05 18.90
CA GLN A 201 -30.02 -4.42 19.27
C GLN A 201 -31.05 -3.94 18.23
N LEU A 202 -32.25 -4.50 18.28
CA LEU A 202 -33.37 -4.17 17.40
C LEU A 202 -34.66 -3.99 18.22
N ALA A 203 -35.45 -2.96 17.91
CA ALA A 203 -36.72 -2.72 18.58
C ALA A 203 -37.76 -3.78 18.17
N VAL A 204 -38.38 -4.47 19.13
CA VAL A 204 -39.37 -5.52 18.88
C VAL A 204 -40.54 -5.00 18.04
N ALA A 205 -40.96 -3.76 18.30
CA ALA A 205 -42.05 -3.09 17.60
C ALA A 205 -41.79 -2.89 16.10
N THR A 206 -40.52 -2.81 15.67
CA THR A 206 -40.15 -2.55 14.27
C THR A 206 -39.74 -3.80 13.51
N LEU A 207 -39.65 -4.97 14.16
CA LEU A 207 -39.25 -6.21 13.50
C LEU A 207 -40.30 -6.66 12.48
N THR A 208 -39.85 -6.99 11.28
CA THR A 208 -40.69 -7.68 10.28
C THR A 208 -40.95 -9.14 10.70
N PRO A 209 -42.00 -9.80 10.18
CA PRO A 209 -42.24 -11.22 10.44
C PRO A 209 -41.04 -12.12 10.10
N ALA A 210 -40.34 -11.83 8.99
CA ALA A 210 -39.14 -12.57 8.60
C ALA A 210 -37.99 -12.40 9.61
N GLN A 211 -37.78 -11.19 10.13
CA GLN A 211 -36.77 -10.95 11.16
C GLN A 211 -37.14 -11.61 12.49
N ARG A 212 -38.42 -11.59 12.87
CA ARG A 212 -38.93 -12.27 14.09
C ARG A 212 -38.66 -13.77 14.07
N ALA A 213 -38.71 -14.41 12.89
CA ALA A 213 -38.45 -15.84 12.77
C ALA A 213 -37.04 -16.26 13.22
N ASN A 214 -36.04 -15.36 13.12
CA ASN A 214 -34.67 -15.64 13.59
C ASN A 214 -34.56 -15.79 15.12
N TYR A 215 -35.57 -15.34 15.88
CA TYR A 215 -35.60 -15.45 17.34
C TYR A 215 -36.43 -16.64 17.84
N GLY A 216 -37.14 -17.35 16.95
CA GLY A 216 -38.09 -18.41 17.33
C GLY A 216 -37.45 -19.80 17.52
N HIS A 217 -36.13 -19.91 17.48
CA HIS A 217 -35.40 -21.20 17.49
C HIS A 217 -34.54 -21.44 18.74
N GLU A 218 -34.56 -20.54 19.73
CA GLU A 218 -33.93 -20.76 21.03
C GLU A 218 -35.03 -20.88 22.11
N ALA A 219 -35.51 -22.10 22.29
CA ALA A 219 -36.30 -22.53 23.43
C ALA A 219 -35.71 -23.82 24.00
#